data_AF-A0A5N8HN12-F1
#
_entry.id   AF-A0A5N8HN12-F1
#
_cell.length_a   1.000
_cell.length_b   1.000
_cell.length_c   1.000
_cell.angle_alpha   90.00
_cell.angle_beta   90.00
_cell.angle_gamma   90.00
#
_symmetry.space_group_name_H-M   'P 1'
#
loop_
_entity.id
_entity.type
_entity.pdbx_description
1 polymer ?
#
loop_
_entity_poly.entity_id
_entity_poly.type
_entity_poly.pdbx_seq_one_letter_code
_entity_poly.pdbx_strand_id
1 'polypeptide(L)'
;EPSEDPDIIPAGYYGAASRTASNWTSADRKTHFSSWARRGLVSDRLAGAILQYAGRTLSFLTGQSAPQSGGTTPVSPGTPDVEKPQDGGVAGTGHDEAVSSTRTVAEYDANSGNGVWTEQQWGAAGGKGTVTDDGGRKALRLEKQPGKLTSWKMFRTIAVEEAKNLLSKGGEIAVRFKIPDGSELVNGQFVFGIYWPVSQWASGATANSMLASFFLQTDTSNLNLMHQKGSSNAQLGTFGTFDHNWHTVVFRFAGNNSERVVPVIDGAEQTAFDLVMWTNDGFTADTLTLTDITGTKATYPVLLDTVTVNVNESRASA
;
A
#
# COMPACT_ATOMS: atom_id res chain seq x y z
N GLU A 1 -30.25 -25.56 3.74
CA GLU A 1 -30.76 -24.21 3.48
C GLU A 1 -30.42 -23.33 4.68
N PRO A 2 -30.14 -22.02 4.52
CA PRO A 2 -29.93 -21.15 5.66
C PRO A 2 -31.19 -21.15 6.54
N SER A 3 -31.01 -21.11 7.86
CA SER A 3 -32.12 -21.05 8.80
C SER A 3 -32.96 -19.79 8.57
N GLU A 4 -34.27 -19.97 8.41
CA GLU A 4 -35.25 -18.88 8.35
C GLU A 4 -35.13 -18.03 9.62
N ASP A 5 -35.09 -16.71 9.47
CA ASP A 5 -35.01 -15.82 10.61
C ASP A 5 -36.41 -15.37 11.08
N PRO A 6 -36.61 -15.23 12.40
CA PRO A 6 -37.90 -14.90 12.96
C PRO A 6 -38.24 -13.42 12.75
N ASP A 7 -39.54 -13.12 12.79
CA ASP A 7 -40.02 -11.74 12.84
C ASP A 7 -39.71 -11.10 14.19
N ILE A 8 -39.25 -9.85 14.18
CA ILE A 8 -39.04 -9.03 15.37
C ILE A 8 -39.86 -7.76 15.20
N ILE A 9 -41.19 -7.92 15.30
CA ILE A 9 -42.19 -6.87 15.12
C ILE A 9 -41.92 -5.62 15.98
N PRO A 10 -41.47 -5.72 17.25
CA PRO A 10 -41.14 -4.54 18.06
C PRO A 10 -40.02 -3.67 17.48
N ALA A 11 -39.13 -4.24 16.65
CA ALA A 11 -38.06 -3.53 15.95
C ALA A 11 -38.47 -3.08 14.54
N GLY A 12 -39.75 -3.22 14.17
CA GLY A 12 -40.22 -3.01 12.80
C GLY A 12 -39.67 -4.04 11.80
N TYR A 13 -39.17 -5.17 12.31
CA TYR A 13 -38.45 -6.15 11.52
C TYR A 13 -39.34 -7.35 11.15
N TYR A 14 -39.51 -7.57 9.85
CA TYR A 14 -40.18 -8.74 9.29
C TYR A 14 -39.13 -9.61 8.61
N GLY A 15 -38.89 -10.79 9.18
CA GLY A 15 -37.91 -11.77 8.72
C GLY A 15 -38.41 -12.58 7.53
N ALA A 16 -37.71 -13.66 7.22
CA ALA A 16 -38.11 -14.60 6.18
C ALA A 16 -39.39 -15.36 6.57
N ALA A 17 -39.68 -15.48 7.87
CA ALA A 17 -40.89 -16.12 8.39
C ALA A 17 -42.21 -15.45 7.92
N SER A 18 -42.22 -14.12 7.74
CA SER A 18 -43.42 -13.39 7.28
C SER A 18 -43.66 -13.48 5.76
N ARG A 19 -42.78 -14.15 5.01
CA ARG A 19 -42.81 -14.16 3.53
C ARG A 19 -43.50 -15.41 2.99
N THR A 20 -44.63 -15.22 2.32
CA THR A 20 -45.38 -16.26 1.64
C THR A 20 -45.22 -16.13 0.13
N ALA A 21 -45.55 -17.17 -0.64
CA ALA A 21 -45.46 -17.13 -2.11
C ALA A 21 -46.22 -15.94 -2.74
N SER A 22 -47.17 -15.32 -2.04
CA SER A 22 -47.92 -14.16 -2.54
C SER A 22 -47.17 -12.83 -2.42
N ASN A 23 -46.04 -12.76 -1.70
CA ASN A 23 -45.26 -11.53 -1.51
C ASN A 23 -43.80 -11.65 -1.97
N TRP A 24 -43.48 -12.68 -2.76
CA TRP A 24 -42.18 -12.86 -3.36
C TRP A 24 -42.04 -12.02 -4.64
N THR A 25 -40.87 -11.42 -4.83
CA THR A 25 -40.51 -10.76 -6.09
C THR A 25 -40.03 -11.75 -7.15
N SER A 26 -39.67 -12.99 -6.77
CA SER A 26 -39.30 -14.07 -7.68
C SER A 26 -39.83 -15.43 -7.21
N ALA A 27 -40.15 -16.33 -8.15
CA ALA A 27 -40.64 -17.68 -7.84
C ALA A 27 -39.56 -18.60 -7.21
N ASP A 28 -38.28 -18.30 -7.42
CA ASP A 28 -37.19 -19.01 -6.77
C ASP A 28 -36.93 -18.39 -5.38
N ARG A 29 -37.12 -19.18 -4.32
CA ARG A 29 -36.89 -18.79 -2.93
C ARG A 29 -35.41 -18.55 -2.62
N LYS A 30 -34.49 -19.23 -3.33
CA LYS A 30 -33.05 -19.23 -3.01
C LYS A 30 -32.33 -17.94 -3.38
N THR A 31 -32.95 -17.11 -4.20
CA THR A 31 -32.42 -15.81 -4.66
C THR A 31 -32.80 -14.66 -3.70
N HIS A 32 -33.63 -14.91 -2.70
CA HIS A 32 -34.13 -13.86 -1.81
C HIS A 32 -33.05 -13.44 -0.78
N PHE A 33 -32.69 -12.16 -0.78
CA PHE A 33 -31.55 -11.58 -0.04
C PHE A 33 -31.68 -11.52 1.49
N SER A 34 -32.62 -12.23 2.12
CA SER A 34 -32.99 -11.98 3.52
C SER A 34 -32.25 -12.80 4.58
N SER A 35 -31.38 -13.76 4.25
CA SER A 35 -30.58 -14.41 5.30
C SER A 35 -29.60 -13.42 5.93
N TRP A 36 -29.50 -13.36 7.26
CA TRP A 36 -28.48 -12.60 8.01
C TRP A 36 -27.09 -12.74 7.40
N ALA A 37 -26.73 -13.95 6.95
CA ALA A 37 -25.43 -14.29 6.36
C ALA A 37 -25.08 -13.54 5.05
N ARG A 38 -26.04 -12.86 4.41
CA ARG A 38 -25.85 -12.14 3.14
C ARG A 38 -26.20 -10.66 3.20
N ARG A 39 -26.71 -10.16 4.34
CA ARG A 39 -26.80 -8.71 4.60
C ARG A 39 -25.39 -8.19 4.85
N GLY A 40 -25.07 -7.07 4.22
CA GLY A 40 -23.71 -6.52 4.26
C GLY A 40 -22.89 -6.92 3.04
N LEU A 41 -22.97 -8.12 2.48
CA LEU A 41 -22.04 -8.51 1.38
C LEU A 41 -21.99 -7.53 0.20
N VAL A 42 -23.14 -7.00 -0.25
CA VAL A 42 -23.17 -5.99 -1.33
C VAL A 42 -22.82 -4.62 -0.79
N SER A 43 -23.41 -4.20 0.35
CA SER A 43 -23.17 -2.88 0.94
C SER A 43 -21.73 -2.70 1.44
N ASP A 44 -21.13 -3.72 2.02
CA ASP A 44 -19.75 -3.79 2.52
C ASP A 44 -18.75 -3.90 1.37
N ARG A 45 -19.07 -4.66 0.31
CA ARG A 45 -18.23 -4.65 -0.91
C ARG A 45 -18.29 -3.32 -1.63
N LEU A 46 -19.47 -2.70 -1.68
CA LEU A 46 -19.65 -1.37 -2.26
C LEU A 46 -18.99 -0.30 -1.39
N ALA A 47 -19.18 -0.33 -0.07
CA ALA A 47 -18.52 0.57 0.86
C ALA A 47 -17.01 0.37 0.85
N GLY A 48 -16.54 -0.88 0.80
CA GLY A 48 -15.13 -1.21 0.63
C GLY A 48 -14.56 -0.67 -0.67
N ALA A 49 -15.26 -0.85 -1.79
CA ALA A 49 -14.86 -0.27 -3.08
C ALA A 49 -14.86 1.27 -3.04
N ILE A 50 -15.90 1.90 -2.48
CA ILE A 50 -15.95 3.36 -2.35
C ILE A 50 -14.80 3.85 -1.47
N LEU A 51 -14.50 3.20 -0.35
CA LEU A 51 -13.37 3.58 0.50
C LEU A 51 -12.02 3.35 -0.18
N GLN A 52 -11.90 2.31 -1.01
CA GLN A 52 -10.68 2.01 -1.77
C GLN A 52 -10.45 3.01 -2.93
N TYR A 53 -11.51 3.44 -3.61
CA TYR A 53 -11.42 4.28 -4.82
C TYR A 53 -11.68 5.77 -4.58
N ALA A 54 -12.56 6.14 -3.65
CA ALA A 54 -12.90 7.52 -3.31
C ALA A 54 -12.23 8.02 -2.01
N GLY A 55 -11.63 7.11 -1.23
CA GLY A 55 -10.92 7.44 0.01
C GLY A 55 -11.84 7.77 1.20
N ARG A 56 -11.22 8.10 2.34
CA ARG A 56 -11.90 8.50 3.60
C ARG A 56 -11.90 10.02 3.76
N THR A 57 -12.44 10.75 2.79
CA THR A 57 -12.50 12.21 2.89
C THR A 57 -13.45 12.64 4.01
N LEU A 58 -13.13 13.73 4.72
CA LEU A 58 -13.99 14.25 5.79
C LEU A 58 -15.40 14.54 5.29
N SER A 59 -15.55 15.11 4.08
CA SER A 59 -16.85 15.34 3.42
C SER A 59 -17.65 14.06 3.18
N PHE A 60 -16.97 12.95 2.86
CA PHE A 60 -17.60 11.64 2.72
C PHE A 60 -18.00 11.05 4.07
N LEU A 61 -17.14 11.18 5.09
CA LEU A 61 -17.38 10.67 6.45
C LEU A 61 -18.48 11.43 7.20
N THR A 62 -18.58 12.75 6.99
CA THR A 62 -19.56 13.61 7.68
C THR A 62 -20.86 13.77 6.88
N GLY A 63 -20.90 13.30 5.63
CA GLY A 63 -22.04 13.49 4.72
C GLY A 63 -22.27 14.96 4.33
N GLN A 64 -21.33 15.85 4.64
CA GLN A 64 -21.40 17.26 4.26
C GLN A 64 -20.78 17.44 2.87
N SER A 65 -21.58 17.96 1.95
CA SER A 65 -21.10 18.37 0.62
C SER A 65 -19.87 19.27 0.76
N ALA A 66 -18.84 19.02 -0.06
CA ALA A 66 -17.70 19.94 -0.18
C ALA A 66 -18.21 21.36 -0.50
N PRO A 67 -17.60 22.43 0.04
CA PRO A 67 -18.01 23.78 -0.29
C PRO A 67 -17.92 23.99 -1.80
N GLN A 68 -19.05 24.25 -2.46
CA GLN A 68 -19.04 24.61 -3.87
C GLN A 68 -18.31 25.94 -4.05
N SER A 69 -17.23 25.92 -4.82
CA SER A 69 -16.54 27.12 -5.28
C SER A 69 -17.43 27.92 -6.23
N GLY A 70 -18.00 29.01 -5.70
CA GLY A 70 -18.39 30.22 -6.44
C GLY A 70 -19.73 30.22 -7.19
N GLY A 71 -20.62 31.15 -6.81
CA GLY A 71 -21.59 31.73 -7.75
C GLY A 71 -23.02 31.95 -7.22
N THR A 72 -23.32 33.22 -6.90
CA THR A 72 -24.66 33.85 -6.81
C THR A 72 -25.58 33.51 -5.63
N THR A 73 -25.67 34.49 -4.72
CA THR A 73 -26.75 34.75 -3.75
C THR A 73 -28.15 34.69 -4.36
N PRO A 74 -29.15 34.31 -3.56
CA PRO A 74 -30.25 35.25 -3.31
C PRO A 74 -30.45 35.58 -1.83
N VAL A 75 -30.82 36.84 -1.58
CA VAL A 75 -31.06 37.51 -0.30
C VAL A 75 -32.47 37.22 0.23
N SER A 76 -32.63 37.07 1.56
CA SER A 76 -33.83 37.52 2.30
C SER A 76 -33.62 37.56 3.84
N PRO A 77 -34.38 38.37 4.59
CA PRO A 77 -33.83 39.31 5.60
C PRO A 77 -34.34 39.17 7.05
N GLY A 78 -33.52 39.68 8.01
CA GLY A 78 -33.87 40.08 9.40
C GLY A 78 -34.03 38.92 10.40
N THR A 79 -33.57 38.94 11.66
CA THR A 79 -33.32 40.01 12.66
C THR A 79 -32.59 39.39 13.90
N PRO A 80 -32.19 40.12 14.97
CA PRO A 80 -30.82 40.10 15.52
C PRO A 80 -30.61 39.37 16.87
N ASP A 81 -29.31 39.24 17.19
CA ASP A 81 -28.61 39.04 18.47
C ASP A 81 -29.40 38.75 19.77
N VAL A 82 -28.94 37.69 20.46
CA VAL A 82 -28.86 37.67 21.93
C VAL A 82 -27.49 37.10 22.33
N GLU A 83 -26.75 37.90 23.11
CA GLU A 83 -25.37 37.67 23.56
C GLU A 83 -25.30 36.96 24.94
N LYS A 84 -24.36 35.98 25.04
CA LYS A 84 -23.55 35.50 26.21
C LYS A 84 -24.15 34.60 27.32
N PRO A 85 -23.32 33.84 28.12
CA PRO A 85 -21.88 34.03 28.39
C PRO A 85 -20.89 32.85 28.25
N GLN A 86 -19.61 33.25 28.14
CA GLN A 86 -18.34 32.52 28.21
C GLN A 86 -18.18 31.62 29.45
N ASP A 87 -17.51 30.47 29.26
CA ASP A 87 -16.52 29.99 30.23
C ASP A 87 -15.28 29.44 29.49
N GLY A 88 -14.11 29.66 30.09
CA GLY A 88 -12.80 29.62 29.45
C GLY A 88 -12.16 28.24 29.32
N GLY A 89 -11.24 28.12 28.35
CA GLY A 89 -10.42 26.92 28.18
C GLY A 89 -9.37 27.04 27.07
N VAL A 90 -8.22 27.58 27.45
CA VAL A 90 -6.83 27.28 26.99
C VAL A 90 -6.57 27.12 25.48
N ALA A 91 -5.67 27.97 24.99
CA ALA A 91 -5.00 27.86 23.70
C ALA A 91 -4.43 26.45 23.47
N GLY A 92 -5.02 25.72 22.53
CA GLY A 92 -4.42 24.55 21.89
C GLY A 92 -4.03 24.95 20.48
N THR A 93 -2.72 24.98 20.22
CA THR A 93 -2.14 25.08 18.88
C THR A 93 -2.75 23.99 18.00
N GLY A 94 -3.67 24.38 17.11
CA GLY A 94 -4.17 23.51 16.06
C GLY A 94 -3.01 23.17 15.13
N HIS A 95 -2.38 22.03 15.35
CA HIS A 95 -1.74 21.33 14.26
C HIS A 95 -2.87 20.90 13.33
N ASP A 96 -3.08 21.66 12.26
CA ASP A 96 -3.75 21.16 11.07
C ASP A 96 -2.94 19.94 10.58
N GLU A 97 -3.26 18.75 11.07
CA GLU A 97 -2.99 17.52 10.32
C GLU A 97 -3.87 17.57 9.07
N ALA A 98 -3.38 18.30 8.06
CA ALA A 98 -3.85 18.13 6.71
C ALA A 98 -3.65 16.65 6.37
N VAL A 99 -4.76 15.90 6.33
CA VAL A 99 -4.77 14.53 5.83
C VAL A 99 -4.35 14.61 4.37
N SER A 100 -3.06 14.40 4.09
CA SER A 100 -2.55 14.27 2.74
C SER A 100 -3.20 13.04 2.12
N SER A 101 -4.14 13.24 1.20
CA SER A 101 -4.66 12.15 0.39
C SER A 101 -3.53 11.59 -0.47
N THR A 102 -3.49 10.26 -0.61
CA THR A 102 -2.49 9.56 -1.42
C THR A 102 -3.19 8.74 -2.50
N ARG A 103 -2.60 8.70 -3.70
CA ARG A 103 -3.04 7.85 -4.81
C ARG A 103 -2.07 6.70 -5.02
N THR A 104 -2.60 5.48 -5.10
CA THR A 104 -1.83 4.27 -5.41
C THR A 104 -1.45 4.25 -6.89
N VAL A 105 -0.14 4.21 -7.19
CA VAL A 105 0.37 4.11 -8.56
C VAL A 105 0.76 2.67 -8.91
N ALA A 106 1.19 1.89 -7.93
CA ALA A 106 1.49 0.47 -8.05
C ALA A 106 1.08 -0.28 -6.79
N GLU A 107 0.46 -1.44 -6.95
CA GLU A 107 0.08 -2.30 -5.83
C GLU A 107 0.17 -3.76 -6.23
N TYR A 108 0.78 -4.54 -5.35
CA TYR A 108 0.60 -5.97 -5.22
C TYR A 108 0.03 -6.22 -3.82
N ASP A 109 -1.03 -7.03 -3.73
CA ASP A 109 -1.59 -7.57 -2.49
C ASP A 109 -1.87 -9.06 -2.67
N ALA A 110 -1.18 -9.90 -1.90
CA ALA A 110 -1.35 -11.35 -1.94
C ALA A 110 -2.76 -11.81 -1.58
N ASN A 111 -3.51 -11.00 -0.81
CA ASN A 111 -4.88 -11.31 -0.40
C ASN A 111 -5.92 -10.81 -1.40
N SER A 112 -5.53 -9.99 -2.38
CA SER A 112 -6.40 -9.53 -3.46
C SER A 112 -6.68 -10.65 -4.45
N GLY A 113 -7.97 -10.95 -4.69
CA GLY A 113 -8.39 -12.01 -5.59
C GLY A 113 -7.79 -13.37 -5.23
N ASN A 114 -7.11 -14.00 -6.19
CA ASN A 114 -6.37 -15.25 -5.99
C ASN A 114 -4.90 -15.04 -5.54
N GLY A 115 -4.44 -13.80 -5.39
CA GLY A 115 -3.06 -13.43 -5.03
C GLY A 115 -2.06 -13.52 -6.17
N VAL A 116 -2.51 -13.88 -7.38
CA VAL A 116 -1.64 -14.05 -8.55
C VAL A 116 -1.21 -12.67 -9.07
N TRP A 117 0.10 -12.45 -9.09
CA TRP A 117 0.70 -11.16 -9.43
C TRP A 117 0.41 -10.70 -10.87
N THR A 118 0.24 -11.62 -11.83
CA THR A 118 -0.07 -11.27 -13.22
C THR A 118 -1.45 -10.64 -13.39
N GLU A 119 -2.43 -11.02 -12.57
CA GLU A 119 -3.75 -10.38 -12.56
C GLU A 119 -3.69 -8.95 -12.01
N GLN A 120 -2.68 -8.67 -11.19
CA GLN A 120 -2.40 -7.37 -10.58
C GLN A 120 -1.41 -6.52 -11.40
N GLN A 121 -1.20 -6.86 -12.68
CA GLN A 121 -0.34 -6.15 -13.61
C GLN A 121 1.17 -6.20 -13.26
N TRP A 122 1.61 -7.23 -12.54
CA TRP A 122 3.02 -7.50 -12.31
C TRP A 122 3.52 -8.62 -13.21
N GLY A 123 4.74 -8.48 -13.73
CA GLY A 123 5.49 -9.53 -14.38
C GLY A 123 6.41 -10.27 -13.40
N ALA A 124 6.83 -11.49 -13.76
CA ALA A 124 7.87 -12.22 -13.03
C ALA A 124 8.75 -13.02 -13.99
N ALA A 125 10.01 -13.26 -13.60
CA ALA A 125 10.99 -14.00 -14.42
C ALA A 125 12.07 -14.67 -13.56
N GLY A 126 12.76 -15.67 -14.15
CA GLY A 126 13.99 -16.30 -13.64
C GLY A 126 13.83 -17.27 -12.46
N GLY A 127 12.90 -17.01 -11.54
CA GLY A 127 12.64 -17.81 -10.35
C GLY A 127 11.34 -18.60 -10.38
N LYS A 128 10.89 -18.96 -9.18
CA LYS A 128 9.61 -19.62 -8.90
C LYS A 128 8.79 -18.72 -7.99
N GLY A 129 7.57 -18.40 -8.42
CA GLY A 129 6.56 -17.74 -7.62
C GLY A 129 5.43 -18.70 -7.26
N THR A 130 4.98 -18.72 -6.02
CA THR A 130 3.85 -19.54 -5.58
C THR A 130 3.05 -18.80 -4.53
N VAL A 131 1.75 -18.59 -4.78
CA VAL A 131 0.83 -18.07 -3.75
C VAL A 131 0.57 -19.18 -2.74
N THR A 132 0.79 -18.89 -1.47
CA THR A 132 0.66 -19.83 -0.35
C THR A 132 -0.16 -19.20 0.78
N ASP A 133 -0.58 -20.01 1.74
CA ASP A 133 -1.22 -19.56 2.98
C ASP A 133 -0.17 -19.49 4.08
N ASP A 134 -0.11 -18.37 4.80
CA ASP A 134 0.69 -18.15 6.00
C ASP A 134 -0.25 -17.61 7.09
N GLY A 135 -0.70 -18.52 7.96
CA GLY A 135 -1.54 -18.16 9.11
C GLY A 135 -2.94 -17.66 8.73
N GLY A 136 -3.55 -18.22 7.68
CA GLY A 136 -4.90 -17.84 7.22
C GLY A 136 -4.93 -16.58 6.36
N ARG A 137 -3.76 -16.02 6.02
CA ARG A 137 -3.58 -14.96 5.02
C ARG A 137 -2.74 -15.50 3.87
N LYS A 138 -2.97 -14.97 2.68
CA LYS A 138 -2.15 -15.33 1.52
C LYS A 138 -0.83 -14.58 1.55
N ALA A 139 0.20 -15.22 1.01
CA ALA A 139 1.50 -14.62 0.72
C ALA A 139 2.04 -15.17 -0.61
N LEU A 140 2.78 -14.35 -1.36
CA LEU A 140 3.53 -14.82 -2.52
C LEU A 140 4.93 -15.23 -2.09
N ARG A 141 5.21 -16.53 -2.19
CA ARG A 141 6.56 -17.07 -2.04
C ARG A 141 7.34 -16.87 -3.33
N LEU A 142 8.44 -16.13 -3.26
CA LEU A 142 9.44 -16.01 -4.32
C LEU A 142 10.72 -16.71 -3.91
N GLU A 143 11.22 -17.57 -4.77
CA GLU A 143 12.44 -18.33 -4.55
C GLU A 143 13.12 -18.66 -5.88
N LYS A 144 14.40 -19.05 -5.82
CA LYS A 144 15.09 -19.56 -7.00
C LYS A 144 14.51 -20.90 -7.43
N GLN A 145 14.61 -21.21 -8.72
CA GLN A 145 14.23 -22.54 -9.22
C GLN A 145 15.13 -23.63 -8.61
N PRO A 146 14.59 -24.81 -8.26
CA PRO A 146 15.39 -25.90 -7.71
C PRO A 146 16.61 -26.23 -8.58
N GLY A 147 17.79 -26.29 -7.96
CA GLY A 147 19.05 -26.58 -8.65
C GLY A 147 19.57 -25.47 -9.58
N LYS A 148 18.99 -24.26 -9.53
CA LYS A 148 19.43 -23.10 -10.31
C LYS A 148 19.79 -21.94 -9.39
N LEU A 149 20.79 -21.16 -9.80
CA LEU A 149 21.17 -19.90 -9.13
C LEU A 149 20.62 -18.66 -9.83
N THR A 150 19.94 -18.82 -10.97
CA THR A 150 19.30 -17.73 -11.71
C THR A 150 18.47 -16.87 -10.77
N SER A 151 18.73 -15.57 -10.81
CA SER A 151 18.02 -14.59 -9.98
C SER A 151 16.55 -14.52 -10.38
N TRP A 152 15.68 -14.39 -9.39
CA TRP A 152 14.26 -14.15 -9.61
C TRP A 152 14.00 -12.65 -9.71
N LYS A 153 12.98 -12.27 -10.49
CA LYS A 153 12.51 -10.89 -10.62
C LYS A 153 10.99 -10.87 -10.55
N MET A 154 10.42 -9.89 -9.85
CA MET A 154 9.03 -9.47 -9.92
C MET A 154 9.03 -7.97 -10.25
N PHE A 155 8.26 -7.55 -11.26
CA PHE A 155 8.40 -6.20 -11.79
C PHE A 155 7.10 -5.60 -12.31
N ARG A 156 7.01 -4.28 -12.30
CA ARG A 156 5.89 -3.52 -12.87
C ARG A 156 6.43 -2.28 -13.56
N THR A 157 6.10 -2.12 -14.84
CA THR A 157 6.37 -0.89 -15.56
C THR A 157 5.43 0.19 -15.05
N ILE A 158 5.99 1.33 -14.69
CA ILE A 158 5.27 2.46 -14.13
C ILE A 158 5.57 3.65 -15.03
N ALA A 159 4.56 4.47 -15.35
CA ALA A 159 4.77 5.65 -16.17
C ALA A 159 5.81 6.58 -15.53
N VAL A 160 6.73 7.11 -16.34
CA VAL A 160 7.80 8.02 -15.89
C VAL A 160 7.27 9.24 -15.11
N GLU A 161 6.06 9.70 -15.43
CA GLU A 161 5.41 10.80 -14.72
C GLU A 161 5.11 10.47 -13.26
N GLU A 162 4.94 9.20 -12.89
CA GLU A 162 4.70 8.82 -11.50
C GLU A 162 5.97 8.87 -10.66
N ALA A 163 7.13 8.56 -11.24
CA ALA A 163 8.41 8.81 -10.59
C ALA A 163 8.64 10.30 -10.34
N LYS A 164 8.30 11.17 -11.31
CA LYS A 164 8.33 12.62 -11.14
C LYS A 164 7.34 13.10 -10.08
N ASN A 165 6.14 12.53 -10.04
CA ASN A 165 5.15 12.86 -9.02
C ASN A 165 5.63 12.44 -7.63
N LEU A 166 6.29 11.29 -7.47
CA LEU A 166 6.83 10.84 -6.19
C LEU A 166 7.88 11.83 -5.65
N LEU A 167 8.78 12.33 -6.51
CA LEU A 167 9.77 13.35 -6.12
C LEU A 167 9.13 14.72 -5.87
N SER A 168 8.17 15.15 -6.69
CA SER A 168 7.59 16.50 -6.61
C SER A 168 6.51 16.64 -5.53
N LYS A 169 5.71 15.61 -5.29
CA LYS A 169 4.58 15.61 -4.34
C LYS A 169 4.90 14.85 -3.06
N GLY A 170 5.88 13.97 -3.10
CA GLY A 170 6.16 13.03 -2.03
C GLY A 170 5.26 11.80 -2.15
N GLY A 171 5.45 10.88 -1.21
CA GLY A 171 4.75 9.60 -1.18
C GLY A 171 5.64 8.51 -0.63
N GLU A 172 5.28 7.26 -0.89
CA GLU A 172 5.90 6.12 -0.25
C GLU A 172 6.07 4.93 -1.20
N ILE A 173 7.19 4.22 -1.07
CA ILE A 173 7.34 2.84 -1.54
C ILE A 173 7.31 1.95 -0.30
N ALA A 174 6.41 0.98 -0.22
CA ALA A 174 6.32 0.08 0.92
C ALA A 174 6.32 -1.39 0.50
N VAL A 175 6.96 -2.24 1.29
CA VAL A 175 6.96 -3.70 1.13
C VAL A 175 6.73 -4.36 2.48
N ARG A 176 5.76 -5.26 2.55
CA ARG A 176 5.54 -6.15 3.70
C ARG A 176 5.97 -7.56 3.34
N PHE A 177 6.92 -8.10 4.09
CA PHE A 177 7.59 -9.35 3.76
C PHE A 177 7.92 -10.19 5.00
N LYS A 178 8.24 -11.46 4.76
CA LYS A 178 8.74 -12.41 5.77
C LYS A 178 9.78 -13.34 5.12
N ILE A 179 10.84 -13.66 5.85
CA ILE A 179 11.70 -14.80 5.49
C ILE A 179 11.00 -16.05 6.05
N PRO A 180 10.61 -17.03 5.21
CA PRO A 180 9.85 -18.17 5.69
C PRO A 180 10.68 -19.03 6.64
N ASP A 181 9.96 -19.72 7.53
CA ASP A 181 10.52 -20.67 8.48
C ASP A 181 11.39 -21.74 7.79
N GLY A 182 12.38 -22.25 8.52
CA GLY A 182 13.33 -23.26 8.02
C GLY A 182 14.50 -22.70 7.23
N SER A 183 14.65 -21.37 7.19
CA SER A 183 15.86 -20.72 6.67
C SER A 183 16.83 -20.45 7.82
N GLU A 184 18.08 -20.90 7.70
CA GLU A 184 19.11 -20.61 8.71
C GLU A 184 19.86 -19.30 8.40
N LEU A 185 20.27 -18.58 9.44
CA LEU A 185 21.06 -17.35 9.29
C LEU A 185 22.42 -17.64 8.64
N VAL A 186 22.69 -16.99 7.51
CA VAL A 186 23.97 -17.01 6.81
C VAL A 186 24.48 -15.59 6.61
N ASN A 187 25.65 -15.29 7.16
CA ASN A 187 26.27 -13.97 7.04
C ASN A 187 26.41 -13.52 5.58
N GLY A 188 25.93 -12.32 5.28
CA GLY A 188 26.02 -11.70 3.96
C GLY A 188 25.01 -12.24 2.94
N GLN A 189 24.04 -13.08 3.32
CA GLN A 189 23.05 -13.60 2.39
C GLN A 189 21.94 -12.57 2.14
N PHE A 190 21.58 -12.39 0.86
CA PHE A 190 20.54 -11.45 0.42
C PHE A 190 19.14 -12.05 0.59
N VAL A 191 18.17 -11.17 0.89
CA VAL A 191 16.74 -11.50 0.83
C VAL A 191 16.16 -11.03 -0.51
N PHE A 192 16.01 -9.71 -0.67
CA PHE A 192 15.65 -9.07 -1.94
C PHE A 192 16.15 -7.62 -1.98
N GLY A 193 16.17 -7.04 -3.18
CA GLY A 193 16.37 -5.63 -3.44
C GLY A 193 15.23 -5.03 -4.23
N ILE A 194 15.05 -3.71 -4.09
CA ILE A 194 14.04 -2.87 -4.73
C ILE A 194 14.78 -1.87 -5.61
N TYR A 195 14.55 -1.98 -6.92
CA TYR A 195 15.24 -1.19 -7.93
C TYR A 195 14.25 -0.48 -8.84
N TRP A 196 14.49 0.80 -9.09
CA TRP A 196 13.66 1.57 -10.00
C TRP A 196 14.52 2.61 -10.73
N PRO A 197 15.19 2.24 -11.84
CA PRO A 197 15.75 3.21 -12.76
C PRO A 197 14.64 4.08 -13.36
N VAL A 198 14.89 5.37 -13.53
CA VAL A 198 13.95 6.28 -14.20
C VAL A 198 14.60 6.92 -15.42
N SER A 199 13.89 6.90 -16.55
CA SER A 199 14.41 7.42 -17.82
C SER A 199 14.56 8.94 -17.80
N GLN A 200 13.77 9.61 -16.95
CA GLN A 200 13.81 11.06 -16.75
C GLN A 200 13.85 11.39 -15.26
N TRP A 201 14.81 12.22 -14.88
CA TRP A 201 14.97 12.71 -13.51
C TRP A 201 14.71 14.21 -13.45
N ALA A 202 13.99 14.68 -12.43
CA ALA A 202 13.54 16.07 -12.34
C ALA A 202 14.70 17.10 -12.27
N SER A 203 15.82 16.74 -11.66
CA SER A 203 17.01 17.60 -11.48
C SER A 203 18.06 17.50 -12.61
N GLY A 204 17.76 16.85 -13.74
CA GLY A 204 18.69 16.74 -14.86
C GLY A 204 19.80 15.68 -14.67
N ALA A 205 19.55 14.69 -13.83
CA ALA A 205 20.44 13.54 -13.62
C ALA A 205 20.73 12.77 -14.91
N THR A 206 21.77 11.94 -14.89
CA THR A 206 22.02 10.94 -15.94
C THR A 206 20.78 10.06 -16.14
N ALA A 207 20.39 9.85 -17.39
CA ALA A 207 19.27 8.98 -17.73
C ALA A 207 19.43 7.59 -17.09
N ASN A 208 18.33 7.02 -16.62
CA ASN A 208 18.26 5.72 -15.93
C ASN A 208 18.93 5.69 -14.55
N SER A 209 19.05 6.85 -13.90
CA SER A 209 19.43 6.92 -12.48
C SER A 209 18.42 6.21 -11.59
N MET A 210 18.87 5.62 -10.48
CA MET A 210 18.04 4.84 -9.56
C MET A 210 17.22 5.71 -8.61
N LEU A 211 15.89 5.73 -8.77
CA LEU A 211 14.95 6.32 -7.80
C LEU A 211 14.83 5.45 -6.55
N ALA A 212 14.97 4.13 -6.73
CA ALA A 212 15.15 3.16 -5.66
C ALA A 212 16.34 2.26 -6.00
N SER A 213 17.20 2.01 -5.02
CA SER A 213 18.31 1.05 -5.10
C SER A 213 18.62 0.50 -3.71
N PHE A 214 17.62 -0.12 -3.11
CA PHE A 214 17.68 -0.59 -1.72
C PHE A 214 17.71 -2.10 -1.68
N PHE A 215 18.38 -2.70 -0.69
CA PHE A 215 18.38 -4.13 -0.53
C PHE A 215 18.46 -4.58 0.91
N LEU A 216 18.02 -5.82 1.13
CA LEU A 216 18.06 -6.50 2.40
C LEU A 216 19.16 -7.56 2.41
N GLN A 217 19.99 -7.51 3.44
CA GLN A 217 21.09 -8.45 3.62
C GLN A 217 21.28 -8.75 5.10
N THR A 218 21.59 -10.02 5.39
CA THR A 218 21.91 -10.45 6.74
C THR A 218 23.38 -10.18 7.07
N ASP A 219 23.67 -9.88 8.33
CA ASP A 219 25.03 -9.94 8.89
C ASP A 219 25.20 -11.21 9.74
N THR A 220 26.11 -11.23 10.71
CA THR A 220 26.32 -12.36 11.62
C THR A 220 25.17 -12.59 12.62
N SER A 221 24.22 -11.66 12.74
CA SER A 221 23.16 -11.71 13.75
C SER A 221 21.84 -11.08 13.30
N ASN A 222 21.87 -10.10 12.39
CA ASN A 222 20.75 -9.23 12.09
C ASN A 222 20.35 -9.28 10.62
N LEU A 223 19.14 -8.79 10.35
CA LEU A 223 18.70 -8.40 9.02
C LEU A 223 18.84 -6.88 8.86
N ASN A 224 19.53 -6.44 7.81
CA ASN A 224 19.85 -5.03 7.60
C ASN A 224 19.23 -4.48 6.31
N LEU A 225 18.83 -3.21 6.39
CA LEU A 225 18.43 -2.42 5.23
C LEU A 225 19.64 -1.65 4.69
N MET A 226 19.91 -1.81 3.41
CA MET A 226 21.07 -1.25 2.73
C MET A 226 20.67 -0.39 1.53
N HIS A 227 21.44 0.65 1.26
CA HIS A 227 21.39 1.48 0.07
C HIS A 227 22.58 1.13 -0.83
N GLN A 228 22.29 0.68 -2.05
CA GLN A 228 23.30 0.44 -3.07
C GLN A 228 23.60 1.74 -3.82
N LYS A 229 24.83 2.25 -3.71
CA LYS A 229 25.23 3.54 -4.32
C LYS A 229 26.39 3.34 -5.30
N GLY A 230 26.24 2.44 -6.25
CA GLY A 230 27.29 2.08 -7.21
C GLY A 230 28.52 1.45 -6.54
N SER A 231 29.52 2.27 -6.21
CA SER A 231 30.82 1.82 -5.68
C SER A 231 30.87 1.63 -4.16
N SER A 232 29.90 2.16 -3.40
CA SER A 232 29.87 1.99 -1.93
C SER A 232 28.46 1.86 -1.38
N ASN A 233 28.15 0.70 -0.81
CA ASN A 233 26.86 0.50 -0.14
C ASN A 233 26.88 1.15 1.24
N ALA A 234 25.72 1.60 1.72
CA ALA A 234 25.56 2.11 3.08
C ALA A 234 24.39 1.41 3.78
N GLN A 235 24.54 1.16 5.07
CA GLN A 235 23.43 0.68 5.89
C GLN A 235 22.51 1.86 6.25
N LEU A 236 21.21 1.69 6.03
CA LEU A 236 20.17 2.67 6.35
C LEU A 236 19.48 2.37 7.69
N GLY A 237 19.52 1.12 8.13
CA GLY A 237 18.89 0.67 9.37
C GLY A 237 18.98 -0.84 9.53
N THR A 238 18.32 -1.38 10.56
CA THR A 238 18.26 -2.81 10.86
C THR A 238 16.86 -3.18 11.31
N PHE A 239 16.43 -4.40 10.97
CA PHE A 239 15.21 -5.02 11.48
C PHE A 239 15.47 -5.70 12.85
N GLY A 240 16.73 -5.66 13.32
CA GLY A 240 17.18 -6.34 14.52
C GLY A 240 17.64 -7.77 14.22
N THR A 241 17.63 -8.60 15.26
CA THR A 241 18.04 -10.01 15.19
C THR A 241 17.27 -10.74 14.09
N PHE A 242 17.98 -11.55 13.30
CA PHE A 242 17.37 -12.38 12.27
C PHE A 242 16.25 -13.25 12.86
N ASP A 243 15.07 -13.18 12.23
CA ASP A 243 13.90 -13.94 12.62
C ASP A 243 13.04 -14.33 11.40
N HIS A 244 11.86 -14.91 11.67
CA HIS A 244 10.88 -15.30 10.66
C HIS A 244 9.54 -14.56 10.85
N ASN A 245 9.59 -13.37 11.43
CA ASN A 245 8.41 -12.53 11.60
C ASN A 245 8.07 -11.77 10.32
N TRP A 246 6.85 -11.26 10.26
CA TRP A 246 6.46 -10.31 9.24
C TRP A 246 7.05 -8.94 9.56
N HIS A 247 7.81 -8.39 8.62
CA HIS A 247 8.38 -7.05 8.68
C HIS A 247 7.76 -6.14 7.62
N THR A 248 7.88 -4.85 7.84
CA THR A 248 7.51 -3.81 6.87
C THR A 248 8.67 -2.84 6.69
N VAL A 249 8.98 -2.51 5.45
CA VAL A 249 9.88 -1.43 5.09
C VAL A 249 9.15 -0.40 4.24
N VAL A 250 9.29 0.87 4.58
CA VAL A 250 8.72 2.00 3.84
C VAL A 250 9.83 3.01 3.53
N PHE A 251 9.81 3.58 2.34
CA PHE A 251 10.67 4.69 1.94
C PHE A 251 9.80 5.91 1.66
N ARG A 252 9.84 6.88 2.57
CA ARG A 252 9.06 8.13 2.48
C ARG A 252 9.83 9.17 1.70
N PHE A 253 9.24 9.64 0.62
CA PHE A 253 9.75 10.73 -0.21
C PHE A 253 9.16 12.04 0.28
N ALA A 254 10.03 13.01 0.56
CA ALA A 254 9.61 14.29 1.16
C ALA A 254 8.79 15.20 0.22
N GLY A 255 8.82 14.96 -1.10
CA GLY A 255 8.21 15.85 -2.08
C GLY A 255 9.03 17.10 -2.33
N ASN A 256 8.42 18.10 -3.00
CA ASN A 256 9.05 19.35 -3.40
C ASN A 256 10.35 19.18 -4.21
N ASN A 257 10.45 18.10 -4.98
CA ASN A 257 11.64 17.68 -5.72
C ASN A 257 12.85 17.37 -4.82
N SER A 258 12.62 17.10 -3.52
CA SER A 258 13.67 16.67 -2.62
C SER A 258 14.11 15.25 -2.94
N GLU A 259 15.41 15.05 -3.00
CA GLU A 259 16.05 13.73 -3.13
C GLU A 259 16.23 13.06 -1.76
N ARG A 260 15.71 13.67 -0.70
CA ARG A 260 15.77 13.16 0.68
C ARG A 260 14.66 12.14 0.91
N VAL A 261 15.06 10.98 1.40
CA VAL A 261 14.19 9.85 1.72
C VAL A 261 14.34 9.45 3.18
N VAL A 262 13.22 9.17 3.86
CA VAL A 262 13.19 8.64 5.22
C VAL A 262 12.81 7.16 5.16
N PRO A 263 13.72 6.23 5.52
CA PRO A 263 13.34 4.83 5.70
C PRO A 263 12.52 4.67 6.98
N VAL A 264 11.54 3.78 6.95
CA VAL A 264 10.76 3.36 8.12
C VAL A 264 10.80 1.85 8.17
N ILE A 265 11.31 1.31 9.27
CA ILE A 265 11.44 -0.13 9.50
C ILE A 265 10.49 -0.48 10.64
N ASP A 266 9.52 -1.35 10.36
CA ASP A 266 8.50 -1.79 11.34
C ASP A 266 7.81 -0.63 12.08
N GLY A 267 7.54 0.45 11.34
CA GLY A 267 6.91 1.66 11.87
C GLY A 267 7.87 2.66 12.54
N ALA A 268 9.13 2.29 12.77
CA ALA A 268 10.15 3.17 13.33
C ALA A 268 10.92 3.93 12.24
N GLU A 269 10.87 5.25 12.27
CA GLU A 269 11.65 6.09 11.37
C GLU A 269 13.16 5.92 11.61
N GLN A 270 13.90 5.84 10.51
CA GLN A 270 15.35 5.77 10.49
C GLN A 270 15.95 7.12 10.08
N THR A 271 17.28 7.22 10.14
CA THR A 271 17.96 8.44 9.69
C THR A 271 17.71 8.67 8.19
N ALA A 272 17.24 9.86 7.86
CA ALA A 272 17.03 10.26 6.48
C ALA A 272 18.34 10.27 5.68
N PHE A 273 18.27 9.99 4.39
CA PHE A 273 19.41 10.01 3.49
C PHE A 273 19.03 10.64 2.15
N ASP A 274 20.03 11.10 1.42
CA ASP A 274 19.84 11.60 0.06
C ASP A 274 20.08 10.47 -0.95
N LEU A 275 19.22 10.39 -1.97
CA LEU A 275 19.42 9.49 -3.10
C LEU A 275 20.74 9.80 -3.80
N VAL A 276 21.42 8.76 -4.27
CA VAL A 276 22.64 8.91 -5.07
C VAL A 276 22.32 8.51 -6.50
N MET A 277 22.62 9.40 -7.45
CA MET A 277 22.46 9.14 -8.86
C MET A 277 23.54 8.16 -9.34
N TRP A 278 23.10 6.98 -9.77
CA TRP A 278 23.95 5.99 -10.43
C TRP A 278 23.08 5.08 -11.30
N THR A 279 23.69 4.41 -12.27
CA THR A 279 23.00 3.56 -13.26
C THR A 279 23.43 2.11 -13.14
N ASN A 280 22.55 1.19 -13.55
CA ASN A 280 22.83 -0.24 -13.64
C ASN A 280 22.07 -0.84 -14.82
N ASP A 281 22.81 -1.35 -15.81
CA ASP A 281 22.25 -1.88 -17.06
C ASP A 281 21.48 -3.19 -16.88
N GLY A 282 21.49 -3.79 -15.69
CA GLY A 282 20.71 -4.98 -15.34
C GLY A 282 19.21 -4.73 -15.11
N PHE A 283 18.77 -3.47 -15.12
CA PHE A 283 17.38 -3.06 -14.89
C PHE A 283 16.83 -2.22 -16.05
N THR A 284 15.57 -2.48 -16.41
CA THR A 284 14.85 -1.73 -17.43
C THR A 284 14.36 -0.41 -16.86
N ALA A 285 14.57 0.69 -17.58
CA ALA A 285 14.07 2.01 -17.21
C ALA A 285 12.55 2.01 -16.93
N ASP A 286 12.13 2.89 -16.03
CA ASP A 286 10.73 3.12 -15.64
C ASP A 286 10.00 1.86 -15.16
N THR A 287 10.76 0.90 -14.63
CA THR A 287 10.23 -0.38 -14.16
C THR A 287 10.69 -0.64 -12.73
N LEU A 288 9.73 -0.64 -11.79
CA LEU A 288 9.97 -1.07 -10.42
C LEU A 288 10.21 -2.57 -10.42
N THR A 289 11.34 -3.00 -9.86
CA THR A 289 11.78 -4.40 -9.85
C THR A 289 12.16 -4.83 -8.44
N LEU A 290 11.55 -5.89 -7.96
CA LEU A 290 12.01 -6.67 -6.81
C LEU A 290 12.79 -7.89 -7.32
N THR A 291 13.93 -8.18 -6.70
CA THR A 291 14.79 -9.31 -7.10
C THR A 291 15.64 -9.78 -5.94
N ASP A 292 16.07 -11.05 -5.95
CA ASP A 292 17.11 -11.51 -5.03
C ASP A 292 18.53 -11.12 -5.41
N ILE A 293 18.69 -10.24 -6.40
CA ILE A 293 19.91 -9.47 -6.73
C ILE A 293 20.96 -10.30 -7.47
N THR A 294 21.30 -11.49 -6.97
CA THR A 294 22.43 -12.27 -7.45
C THR A 294 22.00 -13.53 -8.21
N GLY A 295 22.61 -13.72 -9.38
CA GLY A 295 22.49 -14.95 -10.18
C GLY A 295 23.55 -16.01 -9.87
N THR A 296 24.44 -15.76 -8.89
CA THR A 296 25.65 -16.57 -8.65
C THR A 296 25.77 -17.12 -7.23
N LYS A 297 24.88 -16.71 -6.32
CA LYS A 297 24.86 -17.18 -4.93
C LYS A 297 23.44 -17.55 -4.51
N ALA A 298 23.32 -18.39 -3.49
CA ALA A 298 22.04 -18.62 -2.83
C ALA A 298 21.55 -17.36 -2.12
N THR A 299 20.23 -17.27 -1.98
CA THR A 299 19.50 -16.15 -1.36
C THR A 299 18.35 -16.73 -0.54
N TYR A 300 17.83 -15.97 0.40
CA TYR A 300 16.67 -16.43 1.15
C TYR A 300 15.45 -16.48 0.23
N PRO A 301 14.60 -17.52 0.33
CA PRO A 301 13.22 -17.39 -0.15
C PRO A 301 12.53 -16.24 0.62
N VAL A 302 11.54 -15.61 0.00
CA VAL A 302 10.77 -14.53 0.63
C VAL A 302 9.29 -14.77 0.45
N LEU A 303 8.51 -14.48 1.49
CA LEU A 303 7.07 -14.32 1.43
C LEU A 303 6.76 -12.83 1.31
N LEU A 304 6.03 -12.42 0.27
CA LEU A 304 5.53 -11.06 0.09
C LEU A 304 4.03 -11.02 0.39
N ASP A 305 3.61 -10.10 1.25
CA ASP A 305 2.19 -9.79 1.47
C ASP A 305 1.78 -8.64 0.56
N THR A 306 2.46 -7.50 0.66
CA THR A 306 2.16 -6.31 -0.14
C THR A 306 3.40 -5.64 -0.70
N VAL A 307 3.26 -5.03 -1.87
CA VAL A 307 4.21 -4.08 -2.47
C VAL A 307 3.41 -2.89 -2.97
N THR A 308 3.61 -1.71 -2.42
CA THR A 308 2.87 -0.51 -2.82
C THR A 308 3.80 0.63 -3.18
N VAL A 309 3.33 1.44 -4.14
CA VAL A 309 3.85 2.78 -4.39
C VAL A 309 2.66 3.72 -4.36
N ASN A 310 2.72 4.65 -3.42
CA ASN A 310 1.71 5.68 -3.21
C ASN A 310 2.34 7.04 -3.45
N VAL A 311 1.60 7.93 -4.10
CA VAL A 311 2.02 9.29 -4.39
C VAL A 311 1.03 10.24 -3.73
N ASN A 312 1.53 11.25 -3.03
CA ASN A 312 0.67 12.26 -2.43
C ASN A 312 -0.11 13.01 -3.52
N GLU A 313 -1.37 13.29 -3.26
CA GLU A 313 -2.13 14.19 -4.09
C GLU A 313 -1.67 15.62 -3.85
N SER A 314 -1.87 16.48 -4.85
CA SER A 314 -1.53 17.90 -4.74
C SER A 314 -2.24 18.51 -3.53
N ARG A 315 -1.46 19.12 -2.64
CA ARG A 315 -2.01 19.99 -1.59
C ARG A 315 -2.82 21.08 -2.28
N ALA A 316 -4.14 21.12 -2.05
CA ALA A 316 -4.92 22.29 -2.42
C ALA A 316 -4.32 23.47 -1.65
N SER A 317 -3.73 24.42 -2.36
CA SER A 317 -3.32 25.69 -1.77
C SER A 317 -4.58 26.33 -1.17
N ALA A 318 -4.56 26.55 0.14
CA ALA A 318 -5.58 27.34 0.83
C ALA A 318 -5.55 28.80 0.35
#